data_AF-A0A349X4W9-F1
#
_entry.id   AF-A0A349X4W9-F1
#
_cell.length_a   1.000
_cell.length_b   1.000
_cell.length_c   1.000
_cell.angle_alpha   90.00
_cell.angle_beta   90.00
_cell.angle_gamma   90.00
#
_symmetry.space_group_name_H-M   'P 1'
#
loop_
_entity.id
_entity.type
_entity.pdbx_description
1 polymer ?
#
loop_
_entity_poly.entity_id
_entity_poly.type
_entity_poly.pdbx_seq_one_letter_code
_entity_poly.pdbx_strand_id
1 'polypeptide(L)'
;MGVFTRRNIVRAMKKIIQRILLPIVGLVVSAQSFATDPYNVFGLFLTEERNSVIEISECNESVCGNVVWLNPETLDDGVTPEEAKSKSGEKVLGLTMLQGFEKAGDDWREGTIYDPGKDKTYSSRLERLPNGTLQVKGCISFFCQTQIWTSVESLEDPLGSAADNTSISNY
;
A
#
# COMPACT_ATOMS: atom_id res chain seq x y z
N MET A 1 53.78 -33.53 66.12
CA MET A 1 53.95 -33.37 64.66
C MET A 1 53.05 -34.37 63.95
N GLY A 2 52.17 -33.87 63.07
CA GLY A 2 51.55 -34.57 61.94
C GLY A 2 50.69 -35.81 62.18
N VAL A 3 49.36 -35.68 62.00
CA VAL A 3 48.54 -36.77 61.43
C VAL A 3 47.57 -36.18 60.41
N PHE A 4 47.59 -36.79 59.22
CA PHE A 4 46.87 -36.41 58.02
C PHE A 4 45.52 -37.16 57.95
N THR A 5 44.48 -36.47 57.46
CA THR A 5 43.37 -36.96 56.58
C THR A 5 42.14 -37.71 57.11
N ARG A 6 41.06 -37.44 56.36
CA ARG A 6 39.81 -38.23 56.07
C ARG A 6 38.58 -37.85 56.90
N ARG A 7 37.65 -37.12 56.26
CA ARG A 7 36.19 -37.34 56.34
C ARG A 7 35.47 -36.53 55.25
N ASN A 8 35.57 -37.03 54.01
CA ASN A 8 34.63 -36.73 52.94
C ASN A 8 33.27 -37.39 53.24
N ILE A 9 32.21 -36.94 52.54
CA ILE A 9 31.10 -37.75 51.98
C ILE A 9 29.64 -37.39 52.37
N VAL A 10 29.29 -36.71 53.48
CA VAL A 10 27.84 -36.59 53.87
C VAL A 10 27.20 -35.19 53.72
N ARG A 11 27.75 -34.27 52.92
CA ARG A 11 27.15 -32.91 52.74
C ARG A 11 26.71 -32.58 51.30
N ALA A 12 26.62 -33.58 50.42
CA ALA A 12 26.50 -33.35 48.98
C ALA A 12 25.10 -33.51 48.37
N MET A 13 23.99 -33.58 49.14
CA MET A 13 22.67 -33.85 48.52
C MET A 13 21.43 -33.15 49.14
N LYS A 14 21.55 -32.17 50.06
CA LYS A 14 20.35 -31.58 50.71
C LYS A 14 20.28 -30.04 50.79
N LYS A 15 21.13 -29.31 50.07
CA LYS A 15 21.05 -27.83 49.99
C LYS A 15 21.19 -27.29 48.56
N ILE A 16 20.70 -28.06 47.58
CA ILE A 16 20.74 -27.69 46.15
C ILE A 16 19.43 -27.00 45.69
N ILE A 17 18.50 -26.71 46.62
CA ILE A 17 17.15 -26.16 46.30
C ILE A 17 16.89 -24.79 46.96
N GLN A 18 17.90 -24.10 47.48
CA GLN A 18 17.68 -22.77 48.07
C GLN A 18 18.53 -21.67 47.43
N ARG A 19 17.82 -20.94 46.56
CA ARG A 19 17.97 -19.50 46.25
C ARG A 19 18.97 -19.13 45.16
N ILE A 20 18.72 -19.65 43.95
CA ILE A 20 18.99 -18.89 42.72
C ILE A 20 17.73 -18.06 42.46
N LEU A 21 17.77 -16.77 42.79
CA LEU A 21 16.74 -15.80 42.43
C LEU A 21 17.46 -14.67 41.70
N LEU A 22 17.90 -14.98 40.47
CA LEU A 22 18.37 -14.00 39.50
C LEU A 22 17.11 -13.41 38.83
N PRO A 23 16.88 -12.08 38.84
CA PRO A 23 15.82 -11.51 38.05
C PRO A 23 16.25 -11.60 36.58
N ILE A 24 15.57 -12.46 35.81
CA ILE A 24 15.61 -12.40 34.36
C ILE A 24 14.88 -11.10 33.99
N VAL A 25 15.63 -10.02 33.80
CA VAL A 25 15.10 -8.80 33.18
C VAL A 25 14.85 -9.14 31.72
N GLY A 26 13.64 -9.59 31.43
CA GLY A 26 13.19 -9.83 30.07
C GLY A 26 13.13 -8.52 29.30
N LEU A 27 13.95 -8.41 28.25
CA LEU A 27 13.88 -7.31 27.29
C LEU A 27 12.61 -7.51 26.47
N VAL A 28 11.50 -6.89 26.89
CA VAL A 28 10.26 -6.87 26.10
C VAL A 28 10.48 -5.90 24.95
N VAL A 29 10.81 -6.42 23.77
CA VAL A 29 10.78 -5.64 22.53
C VAL A 29 9.32 -5.49 22.15
N SER A 30 8.71 -4.36 22.46
CA SER A 30 7.39 -4.00 21.97
C SER A 30 7.47 -3.75 20.46
N ALA A 31 6.85 -4.64 19.68
CA ALA A 31 6.64 -4.40 18.25
C ALA A 31 5.72 -3.18 18.11
N GLN A 32 6.23 -2.10 17.53
CA GLN A 32 5.42 -0.95 17.15
C GLN A 32 4.66 -1.34 15.87
N SER A 33 3.36 -1.57 15.97
CA SER A 33 2.51 -1.71 14.80
C SER A 33 2.38 -0.34 14.14
N PHE A 34 3.00 -0.15 12.98
CA PHE A 34 2.66 0.98 12.12
C PHE A 34 1.24 0.75 11.61
N ALA A 35 0.30 1.60 12.03
CA ALA A 35 -1.04 1.58 11.47
C ALA A 35 -0.94 2.03 10.01
N THR A 36 -1.22 1.11 9.08
CA THR A 36 -1.42 1.47 7.66
C THR A 36 -2.64 2.37 7.57
N ASP A 37 -2.47 3.56 7.01
CA ASP A 37 -3.56 4.47 6.72
C ASP A 37 -4.49 3.84 5.67
N PRO A 38 -5.75 3.48 6.01
CA PRO A 38 -6.66 2.83 5.08
C PRO A 38 -7.07 3.73 3.90
N TYR A 39 -6.82 5.04 4.01
CA TYR A 39 -7.14 6.06 3.01
C TYR A 39 -5.93 6.44 2.14
N ASN A 40 -4.83 5.67 2.22
CA ASN A 40 -3.72 5.87 1.29
C ASN A 40 -4.15 5.47 -0.13
N VAL A 41 -3.71 6.28 -1.10
CA VAL A 41 -4.06 6.11 -2.52
C VAL A 41 -2.89 5.60 -3.36
N PHE A 42 -1.79 5.21 -2.71
CA PHE A 42 -0.59 4.75 -3.40
C PHE A 42 -0.76 3.34 -3.97
N GLY A 43 -0.10 3.08 -5.10
CA GLY A 43 -0.09 1.77 -5.75
C GLY A 43 -0.26 1.83 -7.27
N LEU A 44 -0.46 0.66 -7.87
CA LEU A 44 -0.70 0.49 -9.29
C LEU A 44 -2.19 0.25 -9.54
N PHE A 45 -2.80 1.05 -10.41
CA PHE A 45 -4.22 0.98 -10.69
C PHE A 45 -4.51 0.88 -12.18
N LEU A 46 -5.23 -0.17 -12.57
CA LEU A 46 -5.81 -0.32 -13.91
C LEU A 46 -7.03 0.59 -14.03
N THR A 47 -7.05 1.45 -15.05
CA THR A 47 -8.19 2.34 -15.31
C THR A 47 -9.47 1.57 -15.58
N GLU A 48 -10.64 2.20 -15.38
CA GLU A 48 -11.95 1.56 -15.60
C GLU A 48 -12.12 1.06 -17.04
N GLU A 49 -11.58 1.81 -18.01
CA GLU A 49 -11.57 1.44 -19.43
C GLU A 49 -10.55 0.34 -19.76
N ARG A 50 -9.71 -0.07 -18.80
CA ARG A 50 -8.68 -1.12 -18.93
C ARG A 50 -7.66 -0.85 -20.06
N ASN A 51 -7.42 0.43 -20.33
CA ASN A 51 -6.50 0.89 -21.38
C ASN A 51 -5.13 1.29 -20.83
N SER A 52 -5.00 1.52 -19.53
CA SER A 52 -3.75 1.99 -18.93
C SER A 52 -3.63 1.58 -17.46
N VAL A 53 -2.38 1.46 -17.00
CA VAL A 53 -2.06 1.36 -15.56
C VAL A 53 -1.39 2.64 -15.12
N ILE A 54 -1.90 3.20 -14.03
CA ILE A 54 -1.40 4.42 -13.41
C ILE A 54 -0.69 4.03 -12.11
N GLU A 55 0.57 4.44 -11.97
CA GLU A 55 1.31 4.38 -10.73
C GLU A 55 1.05 5.66 -9.94
N ILE A 56 0.50 5.51 -8.73
CA ILE A 56 0.25 6.59 -7.80
C ILE A 56 1.30 6.56 -6.69
N SER A 57 2.05 7.65 -6.59
CA SER A 57 3.18 7.79 -5.67
C SER A 57 3.32 9.23 -5.16
N GLU A 58 4.15 9.42 -4.14
CA GLU A 58 4.49 10.76 -3.65
C GLU A 58 5.33 11.51 -4.68
N CYS A 59 5.00 12.79 -4.89
CA CYS A 59 5.77 13.70 -5.73
C CYS A 59 5.86 15.08 -5.06
N ASN A 60 7.07 15.53 -4.74
CA ASN A 60 7.31 16.76 -3.98
C ASN A 60 6.43 16.81 -2.71
N GLU A 61 5.52 17.77 -2.59
CA GLU A 61 4.60 17.94 -1.46
C GLU A 61 3.17 17.44 -1.76
N SER A 62 3.00 16.55 -2.75
CA SER A 62 1.71 16.08 -3.28
C SER A 62 1.74 14.58 -3.58
N VAL A 63 0.60 14.05 -4.03
CA VAL A 63 0.48 12.77 -4.75
C VAL A 63 0.47 13.03 -6.26
N CYS A 64 1.17 12.19 -7.01
CA CYS A 64 1.12 12.15 -8.47
C CYS A 64 0.70 10.77 -8.97
N GLY A 65 0.12 10.74 -10.18
CA GLY A 65 -0.22 9.51 -10.89
C GLY A 65 0.38 9.53 -12.29
N ASN A 66 1.27 8.59 -12.59
CA ASN A 66 1.97 8.50 -13.87
C ASN A 66 1.52 7.27 -14.66
N VAL A 67 1.38 7.40 -15.98
CA VAL A 67 1.10 6.25 -16.86
C VAL A 67 2.33 5.35 -16.92
N VAL A 68 2.24 4.12 -16.43
CA VAL A 68 3.36 3.15 -16.44
C VAL A 68 3.16 2.00 -17.42
N TRP A 69 1.94 1.82 -17.91
CA TRP A 69 1.63 0.83 -18.94
C TRP A 69 0.40 1.24 -19.75
N LEU A 70 0.38 0.84 -21.02
CA LEU A 70 -0.74 1.02 -21.94
C LEU A 70 -1.12 -0.33 -22.54
N ASN A 71 -2.42 -0.56 -22.70
CA ASN A 71 -2.93 -1.75 -23.35
C ASN A 71 -2.80 -1.60 -24.88
N PRO A 72 -1.94 -2.40 -25.54
CA PRO A 72 -1.75 -2.29 -26.99
C PRO A 72 -3.04 -2.58 -27.79
N GLU A 73 -3.98 -3.35 -27.24
CA GLU A 73 -5.25 -3.67 -27.90
C GLU A 73 -6.22 -2.48 -27.94
N THR A 74 -5.94 -1.43 -27.18
CA THR A 74 -6.79 -0.21 -27.10
C THR A 74 -6.24 0.96 -27.88
N LEU A 75 -5.07 0.79 -28.50
CA LEU A 75 -4.40 1.82 -29.31
C LEU A 75 -4.87 1.75 -30.77
N ASP A 76 -4.63 2.84 -31.51
CA ASP A 76 -4.88 2.89 -32.95
C ASP A 76 -4.01 1.86 -33.70
N ASP A 77 -4.49 1.40 -34.86
CA ASP A 77 -3.81 0.40 -35.68
C ASP A 77 -2.36 0.82 -36.01
N GLY A 78 -1.41 -0.05 -35.63
CA GLY A 78 0.01 0.16 -35.88
C GLY A 78 0.71 1.09 -34.89
N VAL A 79 0.02 1.59 -33.85
CA VAL A 79 0.62 2.39 -32.78
C VAL A 79 1.07 1.48 -31.64
N THR A 80 2.35 1.55 -31.28
CA THR A 80 2.87 0.88 -30.08
C THR A 80 2.67 1.73 -28.81
N PRO A 81 2.63 1.12 -27.61
CA PRO A 81 2.65 1.85 -26.34
C PRO A 81 3.74 2.93 -26.23
N GLU A 82 4.92 2.68 -26.80
CA GLU A 82 6.06 3.59 -26.78
C GLU A 82 5.88 4.81 -27.69
N GLU A 83 5.09 4.66 -28.76
CA GLU A 83 4.78 5.68 -29.75
C GLU A 83 3.52 6.48 -29.43
N ALA A 84 2.63 5.94 -28.58
CA ALA A 84 1.36 6.56 -28.21
C ALA A 84 1.54 8.02 -27.75
N LYS A 85 0.77 8.92 -28.38
CA LYS A 85 0.79 10.37 -28.12
C LYS A 85 -0.55 10.87 -27.59
N SER A 86 -0.49 11.88 -26.72
CA SER A 86 -1.65 12.70 -26.38
C SER A 86 -2.14 13.46 -27.61
N LYS A 87 -3.33 14.06 -27.53
CA LYS A 87 -3.82 14.97 -28.57
C LYS A 87 -2.91 16.17 -28.83
N SER A 88 -2.14 16.60 -27.83
CA SER A 88 -1.14 17.67 -27.94
C SER A 88 0.22 17.21 -28.47
N GLY A 89 0.42 15.90 -28.69
CA GLY A 89 1.66 15.32 -29.24
C GLY A 89 2.69 14.87 -28.20
N GLU A 90 2.36 14.91 -26.91
CA GLU A 90 3.21 14.45 -25.82
C GLU A 90 3.19 12.93 -25.71
N LYS A 91 4.28 12.29 -25.25
CA LYS A 91 4.28 10.83 -25.06
C LYS A 91 3.33 10.47 -23.92
N VAL A 92 2.44 9.50 -24.12
CA VAL A 92 1.47 9.07 -23.09
C VAL A 92 2.15 8.22 -22.03
N LEU A 93 3.03 7.29 -22.41
CA LEU A 93 3.78 6.51 -21.43
C LEU A 93 4.77 7.41 -20.66
N GLY A 94 4.67 7.39 -19.33
CA GLY A 94 5.42 8.25 -18.41
C GLY A 94 4.73 9.60 -18.12
N LEU A 95 3.58 9.87 -18.73
CA LEU A 95 2.85 11.13 -18.55
C LEU A 95 2.20 11.19 -17.17
N THR A 96 2.36 12.32 -16.49
CA THR A 96 1.69 12.61 -15.21
C THR A 96 0.24 13.00 -15.49
N MET A 97 -0.69 12.11 -15.15
CA MET A 97 -2.14 12.36 -15.26
C MET A 97 -2.73 12.96 -14.00
N LEU A 98 -2.24 12.61 -12.81
CA LEU A 98 -2.76 13.07 -11.53
C LEU A 98 -1.70 13.92 -10.82
N GLN A 99 -2.09 15.07 -10.24
CA GLN A 99 -1.20 15.91 -9.44
C GLN A 99 -1.97 16.92 -8.55
N GLY A 100 -1.28 17.46 -7.54
CA GLY A 100 -1.75 18.58 -6.71
C GLY A 100 -2.73 18.18 -5.61
N PHE A 101 -2.70 16.92 -5.17
CA PHE A 101 -3.62 16.39 -4.19
C PHE A 101 -3.18 16.67 -2.76
N GLU A 102 -4.14 17.10 -1.94
CA GLU A 102 -3.99 17.27 -0.49
C GLU A 102 -4.83 16.25 0.26
N LYS A 103 -4.28 15.66 1.32
CA LYS A 103 -5.01 14.72 2.17
C LYS A 103 -6.06 15.45 3.01
N ALA A 104 -7.31 14.99 2.97
CA ALA A 104 -8.47 15.63 3.59
C ALA A 104 -9.29 14.65 4.45
N GLY A 105 -8.65 13.96 5.40
CA GLY A 105 -9.29 12.96 6.24
C GLY A 105 -9.29 11.59 5.58
N ASP A 106 -10.43 11.18 5.03
CA ASP A 106 -10.66 9.89 4.37
C ASP A 106 -10.45 9.92 2.85
N ASP A 107 -10.16 11.09 2.29
CA ASP A 107 -9.99 11.30 0.86
C ASP A 107 -8.87 12.29 0.52
N TRP A 108 -8.62 12.49 -0.77
CA TRP A 108 -7.62 13.44 -1.29
C TRP A 108 -8.28 14.42 -2.26
N ARG A 109 -8.07 15.72 -2.05
CA ARG A 109 -8.79 16.84 -2.70
C ARG A 109 -7.85 17.83 -3.36
N GLU A 110 -8.44 18.84 -4.01
CA GLU A 110 -7.77 19.97 -4.68
C GLU A 110 -6.83 19.59 -5.84
N GLY A 111 -6.68 18.31 -6.11
CA GLY A 111 -5.89 17.81 -7.21
C GLY A 111 -6.56 17.98 -8.56
N THR A 112 -5.84 17.54 -9.57
CA THR A 112 -6.26 17.59 -10.97
C THR A 112 -6.01 16.27 -11.66
N ILE A 113 -6.83 15.98 -12.67
CA ILE A 113 -6.62 14.87 -13.61
C ILE A 113 -6.56 15.40 -15.03
N TYR A 114 -5.50 15.05 -15.76
CA TYR A 114 -5.34 15.31 -17.18
C TYR A 114 -5.74 14.08 -18.01
N ASP A 115 -6.62 14.29 -18.99
CA ASP A 115 -7.06 13.29 -19.98
C ASP A 115 -6.28 13.52 -21.29
N PRO A 116 -5.27 12.69 -21.61
CA PRO A 116 -4.45 12.86 -22.82
C PRO A 116 -5.24 12.61 -24.12
N GLY A 117 -6.33 11.85 -24.07
CA GLY A 117 -7.21 11.59 -25.22
C GLY A 117 -8.14 12.78 -25.52
N LYS A 118 -8.38 13.65 -24.54
CA LYS A 118 -9.15 14.90 -24.72
C LYS A 118 -8.29 16.16 -24.74
N ASP A 119 -7.02 16.07 -24.32
CA ASP A 119 -6.14 17.22 -24.06
C ASP A 119 -6.81 18.22 -23.10
N LYS A 120 -7.30 17.70 -21.97
CA LYS A 120 -8.05 18.49 -20.98
C LYS A 120 -7.72 18.09 -19.56
N THR A 121 -7.64 19.09 -18.70
CA THR A 121 -7.46 18.93 -17.26
C THR A 121 -8.76 19.24 -16.51
N TYR A 122 -9.07 18.42 -15.53
CA TYR A 122 -10.25 18.49 -14.68
C TYR A 122 -9.83 18.63 -13.22
N SER A 123 -10.63 19.31 -12.39
CA SER A 123 -10.44 19.20 -10.95
C SER A 123 -10.76 17.79 -10.51
N SER A 124 -10.07 17.28 -9.49
CA SER A 124 -10.15 15.88 -9.13
C SER A 124 -10.10 15.61 -7.63
N ARG A 125 -10.73 14.49 -7.24
CA ARG A 125 -10.71 13.91 -5.90
C ARG A 125 -10.43 12.42 -6.00
N LEU A 126 -9.63 11.90 -5.08
CA LEU A 126 -9.31 10.48 -4.96
C LEU A 126 -9.84 9.93 -3.63
N GLU A 127 -10.38 8.72 -3.66
CA GLU A 127 -10.86 8.04 -2.45
C GLU A 127 -10.55 6.54 -2.55
N ARG A 128 -9.82 6.02 -1.57
CA ARG A 128 -9.55 4.57 -1.47
C ARG A 128 -10.80 3.89 -0.91
N LEU A 129 -11.36 2.96 -1.68
CA LEU A 129 -12.55 2.22 -1.26
C LEU A 129 -12.17 0.99 -0.42
N PRO A 130 -13.10 0.45 0.40
CA PRO A 130 -12.82 -0.68 1.30
C PRO A 130 -12.34 -1.96 0.62
N ASN A 131 -12.70 -2.16 -0.66
CA ASN A 131 -12.26 -3.29 -1.48
C ASN A 131 -10.88 -3.08 -2.11
N GLY A 132 -10.18 -2.00 -1.77
CA GLY A 132 -8.86 -1.67 -2.29
C GLY A 132 -8.87 -0.96 -3.64
N THR A 133 -10.03 -0.78 -4.30
CA THR A 133 -10.14 0.01 -5.53
C THR A 133 -10.01 1.51 -5.25
N LEU A 134 -9.70 2.27 -6.29
CA LEU A 134 -9.56 3.72 -6.21
C LEU A 134 -10.72 4.39 -6.94
N GLN A 135 -11.50 5.18 -6.23
CA GLN A 135 -12.43 6.09 -6.86
C GLN A 135 -11.68 7.34 -7.33
N VAL A 136 -11.78 7.64 -8.62
CA VAL A 136 -11.21 8.83 -9.23
C VAL A 136 -12.34 9.68 -9.79
N LYS A 137 -12.59 10.83 -9.16
CA LYS A 137 -13.63 11.75 -9.61
C LYS A 137 -12.99 12.92 -10.34
N GLY A 138 -13.47 13.24 -11.54
CA GLY A 138 -13.07 14.41 -12.32
C GLY A 138 -14.26 15.35 -12.53
N CYS A 139 -14.07 16.66 -12.38
CA CYS A 139 -15.12 17.66 -12.55
C CYS A 139 -14.69 18.81 -13.48
N ILE A 140 -15.65 19.31 -14.25
CA ILE A 140 -15.56 20.59 -14.95
C ILE A 140 -16.78 21.43 -14.59
N SER A 141 -16.55 22.51 -13.83
CA SER A 141 -17.62 23.34 -13.29
C SER A 141 -18.66 22.49 -12.51
N PHE A 142 -19.90 22.39 -13.00
CA PHE A 142 -20.98 21.64 -12.36
C PHE A 142 -21.16 20.18 -12.84
N PHE A 143 -20.39 19.76 -13.85
CA PHE A 143 -20.42 18.38 -14.34
C PHE A 143 -19.26 17.58 -13.77
N CYS A 144 -19.57 16.42 -13.19
CA CYS A 144 -18.57 15.49 -12.67
C CYS A 144 -18.78 14.09 -13.25
N GLN A 145 -17.67 13.37 -13.41
CA GLN A 145 -17.64 11.95 -13.74
C GLN A 145 -16.78 11.24 -12.71
N THR A 146 -17.18 10.02 -12.37
CA THR A 146 -16.45 9.16 -11.44
C THR A 146 -16.03 7.90 -12.19
N GLN A 147 -14.78 7.49 -11.99
CA GLN A 147 -14.27 6.19 -12.42
C GLN A 147 -13.83 5.37 -11.22
N ILE A 148 -13.95 4.05 -11.33
CA ILE A 148 -13.43 3.09 -10.36
C ILE A 148 -12.25 2.35 -10.97
N TRP A 149 -11.05 2.65 -10.48
CA TRP A 149 -9.82 2.01 -10.94
C TRP A 149 -9.50 0.80 -10.05
N THR A 150 -9.10 -0.29 -10.70
CA THR A 150 -8.85 -1.57 -10.03
C THR A 150 -7.39 -1.65 -9.59
N SER A 151 -7.13 -1.99 -8.32
CA SER A 151 -5.76 -2.23 -7.86
C SER A 151 -5.17 -3.44 -8.60
N VAL A 152 -3.97 -3.31 -9.16
CA VAL A 152 -3.29 -4.42 -9.84
C VAL A 152 -2.98 -5.56 -8.87
N GLU A 153 -2.63 -5.24 -7.62
CA GLU A 153 -2.42 -6.24 -6.56
C GLU A 153 -3.65 -7.13 -6.34
N SER A 154 -4.86 -6.55 -6.43
CA SER A 154 -6.10 -7.31 -6.27
C SER A 154 -6.45 -8.20 -7.47
N LEU A 155 -5.80 -8.01 -8.62
CA LEU A 155 -5.99 -8.85 -9.82
C LEU A 155 -5.11 -10.11 -9.79
N GLU A 156 -4.01 -10.09 -9.02
CA GLU A 156 -3.08 -11.21 -8.88
C GLU A 156 -3.52 -12.24 -7.82
N ASP A 157 -4.65 -11.98 -7.15
CA ASP A 157 -5.27 -12.86 -6.15
C ASP A 157 -6.48 -13.63 -6.75
N PRO A 158 -6.28 -14.70 -7.55
CA PRO A 158 -7.38 -15.48 -8.12
C PRO A 158 -8.17 -16.28 -7.06
N LEU A 159 -7.76 -16.25 -5.78
CA LEU A 159 -8.39 -16.98 -4.68
C LEU A 159 -8.64 -16.08 -3.46
N GLY A 160 -9.36 -14.97 -3.67
CA GLY A 160 -10.23 -14.33 -2.68
C GLY A 160 -9.69 -14.21 -1.26
N SER A 161 -9.19 -13.02 -0.92
CA SER A 161 -9.08 -12.46 0.43
C SER A 161 -10.48 -12.33 1.10
N ALA A 162 -11.12 -13.48 1.32
CA ALA A 162 -12.42 -13.67 1.98
C ALA A 162 -12.33 -14.78 3.03
N ALA A 163 -11.22 -14.80 3.78
CA ALA A 163 -11.08 -15.46 5.07
C ALA A 163 -10.10 -14.59 5.87
N ASP A 164 -10.56 -13.74 6.78
CA ASP A 164 -10.74 -14.17 8.17
C ASP A 164 -11.70 -13.22 8.92
N ASN A 165 -13.00 -13.53 8.87
CA ASN A 165 -13.98 -13.03 9.83
C ASN A 165 -14.95 -14.16 10.20
N THR A 166 -14.43 -15.27 10.69
CA THR A 166 -15.23 -16.27 11.40
C THR A 166 -14.45 -16.84 12.57
N SER A 167 -14.66 -16.22 13.73
CA SER A 167 -14.99 -16.94 14.96
C SER A 167 -14.10 -18.14 15.32
N ILE A 168 -13.08 -17.93 16.15
CA ILE A 168 -12.84 -18.84 17.28
C ILE A 168 -12.72 -18.01 18.56
N SER A 169 -13.88 -17.67 19.10
CA SER A 169 -14.09 -17.73 20.54
C SER A 169 -13.96 -19.20 20.95
N ASN A 170 -12.90 -19.54 21.66
CA ASN A 170 -12.82 -20.64 22.61
C ASN A 170 -11.59 -20.41 23.49
N TYR A 171 -11.74 -19.59 24.53
CA TYR A 171 -11.35 -19.82 25.94
C TYR A 171 -11.53 -18.52 26.73
#